data_AF-A0A6M3KXD7-F1
#
_entry.id   AF-A0A6M3KXD7-F1
#
_cell.length_a   1.000
_cell.length_b   1.000
_cell.length_c   1.000
_cell.angle_alpha   90.00
_cell.angle_beta   90.00
_cell.angle_gamma   90.00
#
_symmetry.space_group_name_H-M   'P 1'
#
loop_
_entity.id
_entity.type
_entity.pdbx_description
1 polymer ?
#
loop_
_entity_poly.entity_id
_entity_poly.type
_entity_poly.pdbx_seq_one_letter_code
_entity_poly.pdbx_strand_id
1 'polypeptide(L)'
;MTLEALSDLDVAFGWDGSQSGVADLKSVLQEIQGLQITVASGVGTGGVGMTVSGITTDDTILAAWELPTGAPTATTLVNRTASTYVSAADTVKCNEALDTASLFMVVWMDKTGR
;
A
#
# COMPACT_ATOMS: atom_id res chain seq x y z
N MET A 1 0.68 11.69 10.64
CA MET A 1 1.79 11.22 9.78
C MET A 1 2.18 12.30 8.81
N THR A 2 3.45 12.29 8.39
CA THR A 2 4.11 13.34 7.59
C THR A 2 3.80 13.19 6.10
N LEU A 3 3.75 14.32 5.38
CA LEU A 3 3.47 14.47 3.94
C LEU A 3 4.26 13.52 3.00
N GLU A 4 5.33 12.88 3.47
CA GLU A 4 6.27 12.09 2.66
C GLU A 4 5.62 10.82 2.05
N ALA A 5 4.71 10.15 2.75
CA ALA A 5 4.04 8.96 2.21
C ALA A 5 3.10 9.28 1.03
N LEU A 6 2.63 10.53 0.92
CA LEU A 6 1.74 10.98 -0.14
C LEU A 6 2.50 11.48 -1.38
N SER A 7 3.73 11.98 -1.22
CA SER A 7 4.60 12.25 -2.37
C SER A 7 5.05 10.95 -3.04
N ASP A 8 5.25 9.88 -2.27
CA ASP A 8 5.61 8.57 -2.81
C ASP A 8 4.45 7.95 -3.61
N LEU A 9 3.20 8.25 -3.25
CA LEU A 9 2.01 7.88 -4.03
C LEU A 9 1.94 8.62 -5.38
N ASP A 10 2.20 9.93 -5.40
CA ASP A 10 2.20 10.72 -6.65
C ASP A 10 3.26 10.18 -7.63
N VAL A 11 4.43 9.79 -7.11
CA VAL A 11 5.52 9.15 -7.88
C VAL A 11 5.15 7.73 -8.30
N ALA A 12 4.58 6.91 -7.41
CA ALA A 12 4.24 5.52 -7.69
C ALA A 12 3.12 5.36 -8.73
N PHE A 13 2.16 6.30 -8.76
CA PHE A 13 1.05 6.27 -9.71
C PHE A 13 1.28 7.10 -10.98
N GLY A 14 2.34 7.90 -11.05
CA GLY A 14 2.57 8.81 -12.17
C GLY A 14 1.44 9.85 -12.30
N TRP A 15 0.87 10.27 -11.17
CA TRP A 15 -0.15 11.31 -11.13
C TRP A 15 0.53 12.65 -11.43
N ASP A 16 0.62 13.01 -12.71
CA ASP A 16 0.83 14.42 -13.03
C ASP A 16 -0.41 15.18 -12.51
N GLY A 17 -0.18 16.22 -11.72
CA GLY A 17 -1.23 16.96 -11.00
C GLY A 17 -2.24 17.70 -11.89
N SER A 18 -2.40 17.36 -13.18
CA SER A 18 -3.35 17.98 -14.10
C SER A 18 -4.78 17.42 -14.02
N GLN A 19 -5.00 16.28 -13.35
CA GLN A 19 -6.35 15.70 -13.22
C GLN A 19 -7.04 16.19 -11.95
N SER A 20 -8.00 17.12 -12.08
CA SER A 20 -8.69 17.74 -10.94
C SER A 20 -9.33 16.73 -9.98
N GLY A 21 -9.76 15.56 -10.47
CA GLY A 21 -10.34 14.50 -9.64
C GLY A 21 -9.35 13.78 -8.71
N VAL A 22 -8.05 13.83 -9.01
CA VAL A 22 -7.01 13.24 -8.16
C VAL A 22 -6.77 14.09 -6.92
N ALA A 23 -6.82 15.42 -7.05
CA ALA A 23 -6.70 16.33 -5.92
C ALA A 23 -7.88 16.22 -4.96
N ASP A 24 -9.11 16.11 -5.49
CA ASP A 24 -10.31 15.93 -4.68
C ASP A 24 -10.32 14.57 -3.96
N LEU A 25 -9.95 13.49 -4.65
CA LEU A 25 -9.81 12.16 -4.04
C LEU A 25 -8.71 12.16 -2.95
N LYS A 26 -7.59 12.84 -3.20
CA LYS A 26 -6.51 13.01 -2.21
C LYS A 26 -6.98 13.77 -0.97
N SER A 27 -7.78 14.83 -1.13
CA SER A 27 -8.39 15.57 -0.02
C SER A 27 -9.34 14.69 0.79
N VAL A 28 -10.20 13.92 0.14
CA VAL A 28 -11.15 13.01 0.83
C VAL A 28 -10.40 11.91 1.58
N LEU A 29 -9.36 11.32 0.99
CA LEU A 29 -8.54 10.30 1.66
C LEU A 29 -7.77 10.89 2.86
N GLN A 30 -7.35 12.16 2.80
CA GLN A 30 -6.72 12.87 3.93
C GLN A 30 -7.69 13.18 5.07
N GLU A 31 -8.98 13.35 4.79
CA GLU A 31 -10.01 13.61 5.81
C GLU A 31 -10.37 12.35 6.62
N ILE A 32 -10.08 11.14 6.10
CA ILE A 32 -10.32 9.89 6.81
C ILE A 32 -9.23 9.72 7.88
N GLN A 33 -9.55 10.13 9.12
CA GLN A 33 -8.66 9.95 10.26
C GLN A 33 -8.29 8.48 10.45
N GLY A 34 -6.98 8.23 10.60
CA GLY A 34 -6.42 6.89 10.76
C GLY A 34 -6.10 6.20 9.43
N LEU A 35 -6.43 6.75 8.26
CA LEU A 35 -6.02 6.16 6.99
C LEU A 35 -4.51 6.32 6.76
N GLN A 36 -3.84 5.19 6.57
CA GLN A 36 -2.42 5.09 6.29
C GLN A 36 -2.18 4.45 4.93
N ILE A 37 -1.13 4.91 4.25
CA ILE A 37 -0.71 4.34 2.97
C ILE A 37 0.81 4.22 2.96
N THR A 38 1.31 3.08 2.48
CA THR A 38 2.75 2.89 2.28
C THR A 38 3.01 2.02 1.06
N VAL A 39 4.20 2.19 0.49
CA VAL A 39 4.73 1.26 -0.51
C VAL A 39 5.87 0.47 0.12
N ALA A 40 5.74 -0.85 0.15
CA ALA A 40 6.72 -1.77 0.72
C ALA A 40 7.18 -2.79 -0.32
N SER A 41 8.44 -3.20 -0.27
CA SER A 41 8.93 -4.29 -1.12
C SER A 41 8.54 -5.65 -0.53
N GLY A 42 8.01 -6.53 -1.38
CA GLY A 42 7.87 -7.94 -1.02
C GLY A 42 9.23 -8.63 -1.07
N VAL A 43 9.60 -9.37 -0.01
CA VAL A 43 10.87 -10.12 0.03
C VAL A 43 10.64 -11.64 0.12
N GLY A 44 11.05 -12.36 -0.94
CA GLY A 44 11.20 -13.82 -0.94
C GLY A 44 10.20 -14.62 -1.79
N THR A 45 10.44 -15.93 -1.91
CA THR A 45 9.57 -16.92 -2.58
C THR A 45 8.84 -17.78 -1.54
N GLY A 46 7.51 -17.90 -1.63
CA GLY A 46 6.74 -18.93 -0.90
C GLY A 46 6.00 -18.51 0.39
N GLY A 47 5.61 -17.24 0.55
CA GLY A 47 4.85 -16.77 1.73
C GLY A 47 5.39 -15.45 2.26
N VAL A 48 5.34 -14.46 1.38
CA VAL A 48 6.20 -13.27 1.36
C VAL A 48 5.72 -12.25 2.37
N GLY A 49 6.57 -11.96 3.35
CA GLY A 49 6.39 -10.83 4.27
C GLY A 49 6.90 -9.54 3.62
N MET A 50 6.27 -8.43 3.97
CA MET A 50 6.74 -7.09 3.68
C MET A 50 6.72 -6.28 4.97
N THR A 51 7.73 -5.41 5.14
CA THR A 51 7.78 -4.51 6.27
C THR A 51 6.95 -3.27 5.99
N VAL A 52 5.92 -3.02 6.79
CA VAL A 52 5.05 -1.85 6.71
C VAL A 52 5.14 -1.12 8.04
N SER A 53 6.06 -0.16 8.14
CA SER A 53 6.29 0.55 9.40
C SER A 53 5.03 1.22 9.92
N GLY A 54 4.72 0.99 11.19
CA GLY A 54 3.59 1.60 11.90
C GLY A 54 2.30 0.81 11.83
N ILE A 55 2.21 -0.27 11.03
CA ILE A 55 1.04 -1.15 11.07
C ILE A 55 1.11 -2.06 12.31
N THR A 56 -0.01 -2.17 13.01
CA THR A 56 -0.18 -3.03 14.17
C THR A 56 -1.11 -4.20 13.86
N THR A 57 -1.11 -5.22 14.70
CA THR A 57 -2.00 -6.38 14.52
C THR A 57 -3.48 -6.06 14.66
N ASP A 58 -3.82 -4.92 15.26
CA ASP A 58 -5.21 -4.49 15.45
C ASP A 58 -5.77 -3.69 14.27
N ASP A 59 -4.87 -3.23 13.39
CA ASP A 59 -5.21 -2.44 12.21
C ASP A 59 -5.96 -3.26 11.17
N THR A 60 -6.57 -2.58 10.21
CA THR A 60 -7.31 -3.24 9.15
C THR A 60 -6.81 -2.79 7.80
N ILE A 61 -6.25 -3.74 7.04
CA ILE A 61 -5.90 -3.53 5.64
C ILE A 61 -7.20 -3.30 4.87
N LEU A 62 -7.32 -2.12 4.26
CA LEU A 62 -8.42 -1.78 3.37
C LEU A 62 -8.12 -2.18 1.93
N ALA A 63 -6.86 -2.06 1.53
CA ALA A 63 -6.42 -2.45 0.21
C ALA A 63 -4.94 -2.85 0.20
N ALA A 64 -4.62 -3.81 -0.66
CA ALA A 64 -3.25 -4.17 -1.00
C ALA A 64 -3.15 -4.41 -2.51
N TRP A 65 -2.26 -3.67 -3.17
CA TRP A 65 -2.02 -3.81 -4.61
C TRP A 65 -0.56 -4.11 -4.88
N GLU A 66 -0.34 -5.11 -5.71
CA GLU A 66 0.98 -5.48 -6.23
C GLU A 66 1.26 -4.69 -7.51
N LEU A 67 2.45 -4.13 -7.60
CA LEU A 67 3.10 -3.63 -8.80
C LEU A 67 4.13 -4.69 -9.23
N PRO A 68 3.79 -5.56 -10.20
CA PRO A 68 4.70 -6.60 -10.66
C PRO A 68 5.95 -5.99 -11.29
N THR A 69 7.11 -6.59 -11.04
CA THR A 69 8.34 -6.11 -11.68
C THR A 69 8.35 -6.37 -13.18
N GLY A 70 8.88 -5.41 -13.93
CA GLY A 70 8.89 -5.46 -15.39
C GLY A 70 7.59 -4.99 -16.04
N ALA A 71 6.63 -4.49 -15.23
CA ALA A 71 5.37 -3.96 -15.70
C ALA A 71 5.35 -2.41 -15.53
N PRO A 72 5.84 -1.64 -16.52
CA PRO A 72 6.07 -0.20 -16.36
C PRO A 72 4.79 0.66 -16.47
N THR A 73 3.58 0.08 -16.40
CA THR A 73 2.33 0.80 -16.69
C THR A 73 1.22 0.48 -15.68
N ALA A 74 0.41 1.49 -15.35
CA ALA A 74 -0.66 1.44 -14.35
C ALA A 74 -1.77 0.39 -14.61
N THR A 75 -1.80 -0.25 -15.79
CA THR A 75 -2.75 -1.31 -16.14
C THR A 75 -2.41 -2.68 -15.57
N THR A 76 -1.24 -2.82 -14.94
CA THR A 76 -0.71 -4.11 -14.47
C THR A 76 -0.79 -4.30 -12.96
N LEU A 77 -1.50 -3.40 -12.27
CA LEU A 77 -1.77 -3.52 -10.84
C LEU A 77 -2.59 -4.78 -10.56
N VAL A 78 -2.08 -5.63 -9.68
CA VAL A 78 -2.80 -6.83 -9.24
C VAL A 78 -3.38 -6.57 -7.86
N ASN A 79 -4.71 -6.67 -7.73
CA ASN A 79 -5.37 -6.55 -6.43
C ASN A 79 -5.10 -7.81 -5.59
N ARG A 80 -4.44 -7.62 -4.45
CA ARG A 80 -4.08 -8.68 -3.48
C ARG A 80 -4.77 -8.52 -2.14
N THR A 81 -5.75 -7.62 -2.04
CA THR A 81 -6.38 -7.23 -0.76
C THR A 81 -6.89 -8.44 0.02
N ALA A 82 -7.63 -9.35 -0.61
CA ALA A 82 -8.20 -10.53 0.05
C ALA A 82 -7.13 -11.57 0.49
N SER A 83 -5.96 -11.51 -0.13
CA SER A 83 -4.85 -12.45 0.11
C SER A 83 -3.79 -11.87 1.03
N THR A 84 -3.97 -10.63 1.49
CA THR A 84 -3.01 -9.88 2.30
C THR A 84 -3.52 -9.70 3.73
N TYR A 85 -2.65 -9.92 4.71
CA TYR A 85 -3.00 -9.82 6.13
C TYR A 85 -1.82 -9.35 6.98
N VAL A 86 -2.11 -8.77 8.15
CA VAL A 86 -1.09 -8.42 9.15
C VAL A 86 -0.74 -9.69 9.92
N SER A 87 0.52 -10.13 9.83
CA SER A 87 0.99 -11.35 10.50
C SER A 87 1.67 -11.06 11.85
N ALA A 88 2.23 -9.87 11.99
CA ALA A 88 2.81 -9.31 13.20
C ALA A 88 2.88 -7.78 13.05
N ALA A 89 3.22 -7.07 14.13
CA ALA A 89 3.54 -5.64 14.02
C ALA A 89 4.61 -5.40 12.94
N ASP A 90 4.45 -4.31 12.21
CA ASP A 90 5.27 -3.92 11.06
C ASP A 90 5.37 -4.97 9.94
N THR A 91 4.57 -6.05 9.97
CA THR A 91 4.74 -7.20 9.06
C THR A 91 3.43 -7.62 8.41
N VAL A 92 3.32 -7.33 7.13
CA VAL A 92 2.21 -7.75 6.27
C VAL A 92 2.64 -8.96 5.44
N LYS A 93 1.75 -9.93 5.22
CA LYS A 93 2.00 -11.11 4.39
C LYS A 93 0.96 -11.26 3.30
N CYS A 94 1.39 -11.81 2.16
CA CYS A 94 0.49 -12.29 1.10
C CYS A 94 0.51 -13.83 1.05
N ASN A 95 -0.67 -14.44 0.97
CA ASN A 95 -0.84 -15.89 0.85
C ASN A 95 -0.64 -16.40 -0.60
N GLU A 96 -0.48 -15.50 -1.56
CA GLU A 96 -0.22 -15.84 -2.95
C GLU A 96 1.26 -15.65 -3.29
N ALA A 97 1.75 -16.41 -4.28
CA ALA A 97 3.11 -16.26 -4.78
C ALA A 97 3.29 -14.89 -5.43
N LEU A 98 4.37 -14.20 -5.05
CA LEU A 98 4.78 -12.91 -5.58
C LEU A 98 6.06 -13.06 -6.38
N ASP A 99 6.27 -12.18 -7.36
CA ASP A 99 7.60 -12.03 -7.94
C ASP A 99 8.55 -11.41 -6.92
N THR A 100 9.81 -11.89 -6.89
CA THR A 100 10.79 -11.56 -5.85
C THR A 100 11.19 -10.10 -5.75
N ALA A 101 10.73 -9.27 -6.67
CA ALA A 101 11.03 -7.85 -6.71
C ALA A 101 9.77 -6.95 -6.75
N SER A 102 8.57 -7.54 -6.60
CA SER A 102 7.31 -6.78 -6.61
C SER A 102 7.24 -5.73 -5.50
N LEU A 103 6.66 -4.58 -5.83
CA LEU A 103 6.30 -3.54 -4.86
C LEU A 103 4.83 -3.69 -4.46
N PHE A 104 4.53 -3.38 -3.22
CA PHE A 104 3.19 -3.46 -2.66
C PHE A 104 2.77 -2.11 -2.11
N MET A 105 1.66 -1.61 -2.61
CA MET A 105 0.95 -0.53 -1.98
C MET A 105 -0.03 -1.12 -0.98
N VAL A 106 0.12 -0.75 0.28
CA VAL A 106 -0.77 -1.19 1.36
C VAL A 106 -1.46 0.03 1.91
N VAL A 107 -2.79 -0.03 1.97
CA VAL A 107 -3.66 0.96 2.59
C VAL A 107 -4.32 0.31 3.80
N TRP A 108 -4.20 0.92 4.96
CA TRP A 108 -4.79 0.42 6.19
C TRP A 108 -5.42 1.53 7.03
N MET A 109 -6.34 1.13 7.90
CA MET A 109 -6.87 2.00 8.95
C MET A 109 -6.15 1.69 10.26
N ASP A 110 -5.45 2.69 10.78
CA ASP A 110 -4.96 2.73 12.15
C ASP A 110 -6.16 2.86 13.10
N LYS A 111 -6.46 1.79 13.83
CA LYS A 111 -7.57 1.80 14.80
C LYS A 111 -7.19 2.43 16.14
N THR A 112 -5.90 2.67 16.37
CA THR A 112 -5.41 3.24 17.62
C THR A 112 -5.54 4.76 17.67
N GLY A 113 -5.90 5.40 16.55
CA GLY A 113 -6.22 6.83 16.49
C GLY A 113 -5.01 7.74 16.71
N ARG A 114 -3.81 7.27 16.34
CA ARG A 114 -2.57 8.06 16.40
C ARG A 114 -2.37 8.97 15.19
#